data_AF-A0A9W8X2P5-F1
#
_entry.id   AF-A0A9W8X2P5-F1
#
_cell.length_a   1.000
_cell.length_b   1.000
_cell.length_c   1.000
_cell.angle_alpha   90.00
_cell.angle_beta   90.00
_cell.angle_gamma   90.00
#
_symmetry.space_group_name_H-M   'P 1'
#
loop_
_entity.id
_entity.type
_entity.pdbx_description
1 polymer ?
#
loop_
_entity_poly.entity_id
_entity_poly.type
_entity_poly.pdbx_seq_one_letter_code
_entity_poly.pdbx_strand_id
1 'polypeptide(L)'
;MLNLFESNRALSVAEENACCLYRAGIPLIAGTDSIGHIAANGLEIDVPWGLTLHYELRHLVNVVGLILAATSQAEKWHRVSNHGQVKVGMIVALLILNLNPLIKIENTMDMHRIWALRIDVEHIKRLSVSSASLS
;
A
#
# COMPACT_ATOMS: atom_id res chain seq x y z
N MET A 1 31.39 16.88 3.45
CA MET A 1 31.03 15.50 3.05
C MET A 1 30.32 14.89 4.25
N LEU A 2 28.99 14.96 4.28
CA LEU A 2 28.20 14.42 5.40
C LEU A 2 28.18 12.89 5.28
N ASN A 3 28.56 12.22 6.38
CA ASN A 3 28.59 10.77 6.49
C ASN A 3 27.16 10.22 6.41
N LEU A 4 26.79 9.69 5.24
CA LEU A 4 25.48 9.07 4.97
C LEU A 4 25.35 7.64 5.54
N PHE A 5 26.18 7.28 6.51
CA PHE A 5 26.22 5.95 7.14
C PHE A 5 25.75 5.94 8.61
N GLU A 6 25.19 7.04 9.11
CA GLU A 6 24.63 7.06 10.47
C GLU A 6 23.17 6.64 10.51
N SER A 7 22.98 5.41 11.01
CA SER A 7 21.85 4.97 11.84
C SER A 7 20.59 4.43 11.15
N ASN A 8 20.67 3.19 10.66
CA ASN A 8 19.51 2.35 10.40
C ASN A 8 18.76 1.91 11.68
N ARG A 9 19.09 2.48 12.86
CA ARG A 9 18.40 2.21 14.13
C ARG A 9 16.98 2.77 14.16
N ALA A 10 16.71 3.83 13.39
CA ALA A 10 15.38 4.45 13.38
C ALA A 10 14.30 3.46 12.90
N LEU A 11 14.60 2.69 11.86
CA LEU A 11 13.67 1.69 11.32
C LEU A 11 13.48 0.51 12.29
N SER A 12 14.57 -0.05 12.84
CA SER A 12 14.45 -1.16 13.78
C SER A 12 13.69 -0.77 15.06
N VAL A 13 13.91 0.45 15.56
CA VAL A 13 13.16 0.99 16.70
C VAL A 13 11.68 1.19 16.35
N ALA A 14 11.37 1.65 15.14
CA ALA A 14 9.99 1.79 14.68
C ALA A 14 9.28 0.41 14.61
N GLU A 15 9.95 -0.62 14.08
CA GLU A 15 9.44 -1.99 14.03
C GLU A 15 9.24 -2.57 15.44
N GLU A 16 10.19 -2.36 16.35
CA GLU A 16 10.08 -2.78 17.76
C GLU A 16 8.89 -2.10 18.46
N ASN A 17 8.73 -0.79 18.29
CA ASN A 17 7.61 -0.04 18.84
C ASN A 17 6.27 -0.53 18.29
N ALA A 18 6.18 -0.75 16.97
CA ALA A 18 4.99 -1.32 16.34
C ALA A 18 4.67 -2.71 16.90
N CYS A 19 5.68 -3.55 17.13
CA CYS A 19 5.53 -4.86 17.77
C CYS A 19 4.98 -4.76 19.19
N CYS A 20 5.50 -3.84 20.00
CA CYS A 20 5.00 -3.59 21.34
C CYS A 20 3.53 -3.15 21.34
N LEU A 21 3.15 -2.21 20.46
CA LEU A 21 1.76 -1.76 20.32
C LEU A 21 0.83 -2.91 19.91
N TYR A 22 1.22 -3.68 18.89
CA TYR A 22 0.43 -4.80 18.41
C TYR A 22 0.24 -5.88 19.49
N ARG A 23 1.32 -6.23 20.22
CA ARG A 23 1.27 -7.16 21.36
C ARG A 23 0.41 -6.65 22.52
N ALA A 24 0.32 -5.34 22.70
CA ALA A 24 -0.60 -4.70 23.64
C ALA A 24 -2.07 -4.69 23.16
N GLY A 25 -2.36 -5.28 21.99
CA GLY A 25 -3.71 -5.36 21.42
C GLY A 25 -4.13 -4.10 20.66
N ILE A 26 -3.21 -3.17 20.39
CA ILE A 26 -3.49 -1.97 19.61
C ILE A 26 -3.49 -2.34 18.13
N PRO A 27 -4.62 -2.16 17.40
CA PRO A 27 -4.66 -2.48 15.98
C PRO A 27 -3.77 -1.54 15.17
N LEU A 28 -3.06 -2.08 14.18
CA LEU A 28 -2.20 -1.32 13.27
C LEU A 28 -2.81 -1.25 11.86
N ILE A 29 -2.57 -0.13 11.17
CA ILE A 29 -2.93 0.10 9.77
C ILE A 29 -1.70 0.54 8.98
N ALA A 30 -1.67 0.24 7.69
CA ALA A 30 -0.59 0.66 6.80
C ALA A 30 -0.81 2.09 6.31
N GLY A 31 0.24 2.93 6.35
CA GLY A 31 0.23 4.28 5.83
C GLY A 31 1.65 4.71 5.44
N THR A 32 1.79 5.48 4.35
CA THR A 32 3.10 5.69 3.70
C THR A 32 3.56 7.14 3.66
N ASP A 33 2.67 8.07 3.99
CA ASP A 33 2.88 9.52 3.83
C ASP A 33 3.41 9.92 2.43
N SER A 34 2.99 9.17 1.40
CA SER A 34 3.45 9.38 0.03
C SER A 34 2.93 10.68 -0.55
N ILE A 35 3.85 11.49 -1.07
CA ILE A 35 3.56 12.78 -1.72
C ILE A 35 3.65 12.76 -3.25
N GLY A 36 4.05 11.62 -3.84
CA GLY A 36 4.32 11.51 -5.26
C GLY A 36 5.60 12.24 -5.62
N HIS A 37 5.62 12.83 -6.81
CA HIS A 37 6.74 13.63 -7.28
C HIS A 37 6.46 15.13 -7.07
N ILE A 38 7.33 15.80 -6.33
CA ILE A 38 7.29 17.25 -6.13
C ILE A 38 8.60 17.86 -6.66
N ALA A 39 8.46 18.78 -7.61
CA ALA A 39 9.54 19.64 -8.10
C ALA A 39 9.18 21.11 -7.83
N ALA A 40 9.91 21.75 -6.91
CA ALA A 40 9.70 23.16 -6.57
C ALA A 40 11.01 23.81 -6.11
N ASN A 41 11.26 25.05 -6.56
CA ASN A 41 12.41 25.85 -6.14
C ASN A 41 13.78 25.14 -6.27
N GLY A 42 13.95 24.29 -7.30
CA GLY A 42 15.18 23.52 -7.53
C GLY A 42 15.36 22.30 -6.62
N LEU A 43 14.36 21.99 -5.78
CA LEU A 43 14.29 20.76 -5.00
C LEU A 43 13.39 19.75 -5.72
N GLU A 44 13.88 18.51 -5.83
CA GLU A 44 13.17 17.37 -6.42
C GLU A 44 13.04 16.29 -5.34
N ILE A 45 11.80 15.95 -4.98
CA ILE A 45 11.49 14.88 -4.02
C ILE A 45 10.56 13.89 -4.69
N ASP A 46 10.88 12.60 -4.58
CA ASP A 46 10.03 11.52 -5.07
C ASP A 46 9.71 10.52 -3.94
N VAL A 47 8.44 10.49 -3.54
CA VAL A 47 7.87 9.48 -2.62
C VAL A 47 6.65 8.88 -3.31
N PRO A 48 6.83 7.87 -4.18
CA PRO A 48 5.81 7.47 -5.15
C PRO A 48 4.53 6.99 -4.48
N TRP A 49 3.38 7.29 -5.10
CA TRP A 49 2.09 6.74 -4.68
C TRP A 49 2.00 5.25 -5.01
N GLY A 50 1.34 4.49 -4.15
CA GLY A 50 1.08 3.06 -4.35
C GLY A 50 2.30 2.18 -4.04
N LEU A 51 3.45 2.39 -4.70
CA LEU A 51 4.63 1.53 -4.54
C LEU A 51 5.11 1.44 -3.08
N THR A 52 5.12 2.58 -2.39
CA THR A 52 5.49 2.67 -0.97
C THR A 52 4.60 1.84 -0.05
N LEU A 53 3.33 1.58 -0.42
CA LEU A 53 2.45 0.74 0.39
C LEU A 53 2.95 -0.71 0.43
N HIS A 54 3.49 -1.21 -0.68
CA HIS A 54 4.11 -2.52 -0.73
C HIS A 54 5.37 -2.58 0.14
N TYR A 55 6.07 -1.45 0.27
CA TYR A 55 7.25 -1.37 1.12
C TYR A 55 6.86 -1.34 2.59
N GLU A 56 5.84 -0.58 2.95
CA GLU A 56 5.26 -0.57 4.29
C GLU A 56 4.76 -1.97 4.70
N LEU A 57 4.12 -2.70 3.78
CA LEU A 57 3.70 -4.09 4.03
C LEU A 57 4.86 -5.04 4.31
N ARG A 58 6.05 -4.82 3.72
CA ARG A 58 7.26 -5.61 4.05
C ARG A 58 7.70 -5.44 5.50
N HIS A 59 7.50 -4.25 6.06
CA HIS A 59 7.81 -3.99 7.46
C HIS A 59 6.71 -4.51 8.38
N LEU A 60 5.44 -4.23 8.06
CA LEU A 60 4.30 -4.64 8.87
C LEU A 60 4.05 -6.14 8.92
N VAL A 61 4.39 -6.91 7.87
CA VAL A 61 4.19 -8.38 7.89
C VAL A 61 4.97 -9.03 9.04
N ASN A 62 6.13 -8.50 9.39
CA ASN A 62 6.95 -8.98 10.51
C ASN A 62 6.31 -8.67 11.88
N VAL A 63 5.39 -7.72 11.92
CA VAL A 63 4.72 -7.25 13.14
C VAL A 63 3.37 -7.93 13.35
N VAL A 64 2.51 -7.91 12.32
CA VAL A 64 1.09 -8.34 12.42
C VAL A 64 0.78 -9.62 11.64
N GLY A 65 1.72 -10.17 10.88
CA GLY A 65 1.63 -11.45 10.19
C GLY A 65 0.64 -11.53 9.01
N LEU A 66 -0.13 -10.47 8.72
CA LEU A 66 -1.21 -10.51 7.75
C LEU A 66 -1.41 -9.17 7.02
N ILE A 67 -1.93 -9.23 5.78
CA ILE A 67 -2.28 -8.08 4.93
C ILE A 67 -3.50 -7.27 5.42
N LEU A 68 -4.08 -7.63 6.57
CA LEU A 68 -5.27 -6.99 7.12
C LEU A 68 -5.06 -5.50 7.43
N ALA A 69 -3.83 -5.10 7.77
CA ALA A 69 -3.45 -3.71 8.03
C ALA A 69 -3.73 -2.77 6.84
N ALA A 70 -3.67 -3.27 5.60
CA ALA A 70 -3.96 -2.50 4.39
C ALA A 70 -5.38 -2.72 3.85
N THR A 71 -6.22 -3.52 4.51
CA THR A 71 -7.55 -3.91 4.03
C THR A 71 -8.62 -3.72 5.10
N SER A 72 -9.06 -4.79 5.75
CA SER A 72 -10.19 -4.76 6.70
C SER A 72 -9.89 -3.95 7.96
N GLN A 73 -8.63 -3.80 8.36
CA GLN A 73 -8.27 -2.95 9.49
C GLN A 73 -8.32 -1.47 9.11
N ALA A 74 -7.86 -1.12 7.91
CA ALA A 74 -7.96 0.24 7.38
C ALA A 74 -9.43 0.67 7.19
N GLU A 75 -10.29 -0.22 6.68
CA GLU A 75 -11.74 0.00 6.57
C GLU A 75 -12.34 0.48 7.90
N LYS A 76 -12.06 -0.26 8.99
CA LYS A 76 -12.60 0.02 10.32
C LYS A 76 -12.16 1.40 10.84
N TRP A 77 -10.88 1.74 10.70
CA TRP A 77 -10.33 2.98 11.23
C TRP A 77 -10.71 4.22 10.42
N HIS A 78 -10.78 4.09 9.08
CA HIS A 78 -11.25 5.17 8.22
C HIS A 78 -12.78 5.30 8.18
N ARG A 79 -13.52 4.37 8.80
CA ARG A 79 -14.99 4.34 8.84
C ARG A 79 -15.62 4.31 7.44
N VAL A 80 -14.93 3.66 6.50
CA VAL A 80 -15.39 3.52 5.11
C VAL A 80 -16.02 2.14 4.94
N SER A 81 -17.30 2.03 5.29
CA SER A 81 -18.04 0.77 5.20
C SER A 81 -18.04 0.17 3.78
N ASN A 82 -18.22 -1.14 3.69
CA ASN A 82 -18.35 -1.90 2.43
C ASN A 82 -17.07 -1.95 1.57
N HIS A 83 -15.91 -1.75 2.19
CA HIS A 83 -14.58 -1.88 1.57
C HIS A 83 -13.70 -2.85 2.36
N GLY A 84 -12.50 -3.17 1.85
CA GLY A 84 -11.47 -3.88 2.61
C GLY A 84 -11.71 -5.37 2.87
N GLN A 85 -12.82 -5.95 2.41
CA GLN A 85 -13.09 -7.39 2.48
C GLN A 85 -13.77 -7.89 1.21
N VAL A 86 -13.63 -9.18 0.93
CA VAL A 86 -14.30 -9.86 -0.18
C VAL A 86 -15.53 -10.58 0.36
N LYS A 87 -16.69 -9.93 0.28
CA LYS A 87 -17.98 -10.46 0.74
C LYS A 87 -19.12 -9.93 -0.13
N VAL A 88 -20.20 -10.72 -0.24
CA VAL A 88 -21.45 -10.28 -0.87
C VAL A 88 -21.92 -8.95 -0.26
N GLY A 89 -22.29 -8.01 -1.13
CA GLY A 89 -22.77 -6.66 -0.75
C GLY A 89 -21.66 -5.60 -0.65
N MET A 90 -20.39 -5.96 -0.77
CA MET A 90 -19.27 -5.01 -0.72
C MET A 90 -18.95 -4.41 -2.09
N ILE A 91 -18.28 -3.26 -2.08
CA ILE A 91 -17.76 -2.62 -3.30
C ILE A 91 -16.58 -3.43 -3.83
N VAL A 92 -16.58 -3.67 -5.14
CA VAL A 92 -15.51 -4.40 -5.83
C VAL A 92 -14.29 -3.50 -5.98
N ALA A 93 -13.43 -3.52 -4.96
CA ALA A 93 -12.07 -3.02 -5.00
C ALA A 93 -11.13 -4.22 -4.76
N LEU A 94 -10.62 -4.82 -5.85
CA LEU A 94 -9.99 -6.13 -5.83
C LEU A 94 -8.66 -6.13 -6.57
N LEU A 95 -7.69 -6.84 -6.02
CA LEU A 95 -6.43 -7.19 -6.65
C LEU A 95 -6.39 -8.71 -6.85
N ILE A 96 -6.11 -9.14 -8.08
CA ILE A 96 -5.76 -10.53 -8.39
C ILE A 96 -4.26 -10.56 -8.60
N LEU A 97 -3.59 -11.47 -7.90
CA LEU A 97 -2.14 -11.64 -7.92
C LEU A 97 -1.78 -12.94 -8.63
N ASN A 98 -0.69 -12.97 -9.40
CA ASN A 98 -0.21 -14.23 -9.99
C ASN A 98 0.49 -15.11 -8.95
N LEU A 99 1.10 -14.49 -7.94
CA LEU A 99 1.84 -15.17 -6.87
C LEU A 99 1.19 -14.96 -5.49
N ASN A 100 1.39 -15.93 -4.59
CA ASN A 100 0.76 -15.94 -3.26
C ASN A 100 1.49 -15.00 -2.27
N PRO A 101 0.84 -13.92 -1.77
CA PRO A 101 1.45 -12.98 -0.83
C PRO A 101 1.68 -13.54 0.58
N LEU A 102 1.06 -14.68 0.92
CA LEU A 102 1.30 -15.36 2.20
C LEU A 102 2.62 -16.14 2.23
N ILE A 103 3.18 -16.45 1.06
CA ILE A 103 4.51 -17.06 0.94
C ILE A 103 5.60 -15.98 1.00
N LYS A 104 5.39 -14.89 0.28
CA LYS A 104 6.30 -13.75 0.21
C LYS A 104 5.50 -12.47 0.02
N ILE A 105 5.60 -11.52 0.95
CA ILE A 105 4.77 -10.31 0.93
C ILE A 105 5.03 -9.43 -0.31
N GLU A 106 6.22 -9.52 -0.90
CA GLU A 106 6.57 -8.86 -2.17
C GLU A 106 5.70 -9.31 -3.34
N ASN A 107 5.10 -10.49 -3.26
CA ASN A 107 4.19 -11.00 -4.30
C ASN A 107 2.91 -10.14 -4.41
N THR A 108 2.65 -9.23 -3.45
CA THR A 108 1.62 -8.20 -3.59
C THR A 108 1.84 -7.26 -4.79
N MET A 109 3.07 -7.15 -5.29
CA MET A 109 3.38 -6.36 -6.49
C MET A 109 3.19 -7.15 -7.80
N ASP A 110 3.01 -8.47 -7.74
CA ASP A 110 2.80 -9.31 -8.92
C ASP A 110 1.31 -9.34 -9.29
N MET A 111 0.83 -8.18 -9.71
CA MET A 111 -0.58 -7.93 -10.01
C MET A 111 -0.95 -8.46 -11.39
N HIS A 112 -1.93 -9.34 -11.44
CA HIS A 112 -2.56 -9.81 -12.68
C HIS A 112 -3.65 -8.86 -13.17
N ARG A 113 -4.53 -8.44 -12.24
CA ARG A 113 -5.70 -7.62 -12.58
C ARG A 113 -6.16 -6.80 -11.39
N ILE A 114 -6.65 -5.59 -11.68
CA ILE A 114 -7.05 -4.61 -10.67
C ILE A 114 -8.44 -4.10 -11.01
N TRP A 115 -9.33 -4.11 -10.02
CA TRP A 115 -10.60 -3.40 -10.07
C TRP A 115 -10.62 -2.32 -9.01
N ALA A 116 -10.89 -1.08 -9.43
CA ALA A 116 -11.11 0.05 -8.54
C ALA A 116 -12.55 0.51 -8.68
N LEU A 117 -13.30 0.53 -7.57
CA LEU A 117 -14.70 0.97 -7.54
C LEU A 117 -15.58 0.31 -8.62
N ARG A 118 -15.45 -1.01 -8.78
CA ARG A 118 -16.15 -1.86 -9.77
C ARG A 118 -15.68 -1.74 -11.22
N ILE A 119 -14.68 -0.89 -11.50
CA ILE A 119 -14.16 -0.71 -12.86
C ILE A 119 -12.81 -1.43 -12.99
N ASP A 120 -12.66 -2.22 -14.06
CA ASP A 120 -11.38 -2.80 -14.45
C ASP A 120 -10.42 -1.68 -14.86
N VAL A 121 -9.30 -1.55 -14.15
CA VAL A 121 -8.32 -0.49 -14.39
C VAL A 121 -7.72 -0.59 -15.79
N GLU A 122 -7.56 -1.81 -16.33
CA GLU A 122 -7.05 -2.02 -17.69
C GLU A 122 -8.05 -1.53 -18.75
N HIS A 123 -9.34 -1.56 -18.46
CA HIS A 123 -10.34 -0.96 -19.33
C HIS A 123 -10.21 0.57 -19.39
N ILE A 124 -9.98 1.22 -18.23
CA ILE A 124 -9.77 2.69 -18.19
C ILE A 124 -8.51 3.09 -18.97
N LYS A 125 -7.39 2.38 -18.78
CA LYS A 125 -6.14 2.68 -19.49
C LYS A 125 -6.31 2.65 -21.01
N ARG A 126 -7.09 1.69 -21.54
CA ARG A 126 -7.36 1.63 -22.98
C ARG A 126 -8.18 2.82 -23.48
N LEU A 127 -9.17 3.25 -22.69
CA LEU A 127 -9.99 4.42 -23.03
C LEU A 127 -9.14 5.70 -23.06
N SER A 128 -8.29 5.93 -22.05
CA SER A 128 -7.46 7.13 -21.98
C SER A 128 -6.44 7.23 -23.11
N VAL A 129 -5.85 6.10 -23.53
CA VAL A 129 -4.94 6.05 -24.68
C VAL A 129 -5.69 6.36 -25.99
N SER A 130 -6.89 5.80 -26.19
CA SER A 130 -7.69 6.05 -27.40
C SER A 130 -8.09 7.52 -27.57
N SER A 131 -8.40 8.21 -26.46
CA SER A 131 -8.72 9.65 -26.49
C SER A 131 -7.51 10.53 -26.79
N ALA A 132 -6.30 10.13 -26.37
CA ALA A 132 -5.07 10.87 -26.63
C ALA A 132 -4.56 10.72 -28.08
N SER A 133 -4.94 9.64 -28.79
CA SER A 133 -4.63 9.44 -30.21
C SER A 133 -5.59 10.14 -31.17
N LEU A 134 -6.66 10.77 -30.67
CA LEU A 134 -7.69 11.47 -31.44
C LEU A 134 -7.60 13.01 -31.30
N SER A 135 -6.61 13.51 -30.57
CA SER A 135 -6.28 14.93 -30.37
C SER A 135 -4.94 15.27 -30.99
#